data_AF-A0A1H6HPH8-F1
#
_entry.id   AF-A0A1H6HPH8-F1
#
_cell.length_a   1.000
_cell.length_b   1.000
_cell.length_c   1.000
_cell.angle_alpha   90.00
_cell.angle_beta   90.00
_cell.angle_gamma   90.00
#
_symmetry.space_group_name_H-M   'P 1'
#
loop_
_entity.id
_entity.type
_entity.pdbx_description
1 polymer ?
#
loop_
_entity_poly.entity_id
_entity_poly.type
_entity_poly.pdbx_seq_one_letter_code
_entity_poly.pdbx_strand_id
1 'polypeptide(L)'
;MARDAADGRSSDASDGQSSGATDTTEPIRRISLEVPTRAPSGATNAYLVDDLLVDPAAEDPELDRLADSGRIDHVAVTHTHADHVGAVADYADRADATVWAPAAFADRVADATGVAPNATFTDGDTLGEDGPTALETPGHAVDHVAFAVPDHRRHEAGEAILCGDLAVAEGSVVVGPGGGGLIAYLESLRRLRDRTPTALYPGHGPAIEGSEAVTAALDRLIDHRLDRETAVLEAVETGARDVDAVVDAAYEKDLTGVADLARATVRAHLEKLLAEGRIGDEWRARIP
;
A
#
# COMPACT_ATOMS: atom_id res chain seq x y z
N MET A 1 81.07 -26.56 21.82
CA MET A 1 80.45 -25.32 22.31
C MET A 1 79.65 -24.76 21.13
N ALA A 2 78.38 -25.15 21.00
CA ALA A 2 77.19 -24.49 21.55
C ALA A 2 76.70 -23.36 20.61
N ARG A 3 75.62 -23.60 19.84
CA ARG A 3 74.24 -23.02 19.96
C ARG A 3 74.02 -22.04 18.77
N ASP A 4 72.86 -21.82 18.16
CA ASP A 4 71.44 -22.08 18.44
C ASP A 4 70.61 -21.97 17.13
N ALA A 5 69.39 -22.54 17.19
CA ALA A 5 68.12 -22.37 16.46
C ALA A 5 67.99 -21.32 15.32
N ALA A 6 67.15 -21.50 14.28
CA ALA A 6 65.72 -21.82 14.40
C ALA A 6 65.06 -22.38 13.12
N ASP A 7 63.99 -23.13 13.38
CA ASP A 7 63.00 -23.75 12.49
C ASP A 7 62.35 -22.77 11.49
N GLY A 8 62.26 -23.21 10.22
CA GLY A 8 61.33 -22.67 9.24
C GLY A 8 60.30 -23.74 8.88
N ARG A 9 59.09 -23.66 9.46
CA ARG A 9 57.94 -24.45 9.01
C ARG A 9 57.22 -23.70 7.89
N SER A 10 57.26 -24.29 6.70
CA SER A 10 56.38 -24.01 5.57
C SER A 10 54.99 -24.56 5.89
N SER A 11 53.95 -23.73 5.74
CA SER A 11 52.56 -24.17 5.72
C SER A 11 51.99 -23.87 4.35
N ASP A 12 51.64 -24.94 3.64
CA ASP A 12 50.85 -24.96 2.41
C ASP A 12 49.54 -24.20 2.60
N ALA A 13 49.30 -23.22 1.74
CA ALA A 13 48.01 -22.58 1.58
C ALA A 13 47.24 -23.34 0.49
N SER A 14 46.28 -24.16 0.90
CA SER A 14 45.28 -24.73 0.00
C SER A 14 44.14 -23.73 -0.17
N ASP A 15 44.04 -23.17 -1.37
CA ASP A 15 42.93 -22.34 -1.84
C ASP A 15 41.61 -23.12 -1.83
N GLY A 16 40.82 -22.91 -0.77
CA GLY A 16 39.40 -23.23 -0.76
C GLY A 16 38.61 -22.01 -1.23
N GLN A 17 38.28 -21.96 -2.52
CA GLN A 17 37.28 -21.02 -3.03
C GLN A 17 35.90 -21.41 -2.48
N SER A 18 35.55 -20.86 -1.33
CA SER A 18 34.16 -20.76 -0.89
C SER A 18 33.50 -19.67 -1.72
N SER A 19 32.78 -20.07 -2.77
CA SER A 19 31.82 -19.19 -3.46
C SER A 19 30.68 -18.88 -2.50
N GLY A 20 30.91 -17.93 -1.60
CA GLY A 20 29.85 -17.29 -0.84
C GLY A 20 29.08 -16.41 -1.80
N ALA A 21 28.05 -16.97 -2.45
CA ALA A 21 26.95 -16.17 -2.94
C ALA A 21 26.40 -15.47 -1.71
N THR A 22 26.70 -14.18 -1.57
CA THR A 22 26.03 -13.32 -0.62
C THR A 22 24.57 -13.30 -1.05
N ASP A 23 23.76 -14.11 -0.37
CA ASP A 23 22.31 -14.05 -0.42
C ASP A 23 21.89 -12.70 0.18
N THR A 24 21.98 -11.66 -0.63
CA THR A 24 21.41 -10.35 -0.32
C THR A 24 19.98 -10.34 -0.84
N THR A 25 19.13 -11.22 -0.31
CA THR A 25 17.69 -11.18 -0.51
C THR A 25 17.17 -9.95 0.21
N GLU A 26 17.06 -8.80 -0.48
CA GLU A 26 16.25 -7.67 0.01
C GLU A 26 14.96 -8.22 0.65
N PRO A 27 14.65 -7.83 1.90
CA PRO A 27 13.57 -8.46 2.66
C PRO A 27 12.21 -8.15 2.00
N ILE A 28 12.15 -7.03 1.27
CA ILE A 28 11.04 -6.61 0.44
C ILE A 28 11.62 -6.28 -0.93
N ARG A 29 11.29 -7.10 -1.93
CA ARG A 29 11.63 -6.85 -3.33
C ARG A 29 10.47 -6.13 -4.00
N ARG A 30 10.74 -4.97 -4.60
CA ARG A 30 9.75 -4.18 -5.35
C ARG A 30 9.94 -4.38 -6.86
N ILE A 31 8.87 -4.75 -7.56
CA ILE A 31 8.79 -4.79 -9.02
C ILE A 31 7.77 -3.75 -9.48
N SER A 32 8.19 -2.80 -10.33
CA SER A 32 7.28 -1.76 -10.85
C SER A 32 6.69 -2.23 -12.18
N LEU A 33 5.37 -2.36 -12.23
CA LEU A 33 4.60 -2.94 -13.33
C LEU A 33 3.87 -1.83 -14.09
N GLU A 34 4.15 -1.69 -15.38
CA GLU A 34 3.41 -0.76 -16.24
C GLU A 34 1.98 -1.25 -16.46
N VAL A 35 1.00 -0.48 -15.99
CA VAL A 35 -0.42 -0.82 -16.09
C VAL A 35 -1.27 0.42 -16.39
N PRO A 36 -2.46 0.28 -17.01
CA PRO A 36 -3.40 1.38 -17.13
C PRO A 36 -3.88 1.86 -15.75
N THR A 37 -3.24 2.90 -15.22
CA THR A 37 -3.59 3.54 -13.94
C THR A 37 -3.74 5.04 -14.08
N ARG A 38 -4.44 5.67 -13.14
CA ARG A 38 -4.51 7.13 -12.99
C ARG A 38 -3.35 7.68 -12.15
N ALA A 39 -2.53 6.82 -11.55
CA ALA A 39 -1.34 7.24 -10.85
C ALA A 39 -0.36 7.95 -11.81
N PRO A 40 0.29 9.05 -11.40
CA PRO A 40 1.21 9.81 -12.27
C PRO A 40 2.40 8.99 -12.80
N SER A 41 2.78 7.91 -12.11
CA SER A 41 3.84 7.00 -12.54
C SER A 41 3.47 6.17 -13.76
N GLY A 42 2.18 5.94 -14.02
CA GLY A 42 1.73 4.96 -15.02
C GLY A 42 2.07 3.51 -14.67
N ALA A 43 2.37 3.24 -13.40
CA ALA A 43 2.81 1.93 -12.92
C ALA A 43 2.33 1.66 -11.49
N THR A 44 2.09 0.38 -11.20
CA THR A 44 1.79 -0.18 -9.86
C THR A 44 2.98 -0.99 -9.38
N ASN A 45 3.30 -0.91 -8.10
CA ASN A 45 4.35 -1.69 -7.47
C ASN A 45 3.79 -3.02 -6.96
N ALA A 46 4.30 -4.12 -7.48
CA ALA A 46 4.20 -5.42 -6.83
C ALA A 46 5.34 -5.58 -5.82
N TYR A 47 5.07 -6.32 -4.76
CA TYR A 47 6.04 -6.60 -3.70
C TYR A 47 6.14 -8.08 -3.43
N LEU A 48 7.35 -8.63 -3.44
CA LEU A 48 7.64 -9.94 -2.90
C LEU A 48 8.33 -9.76 -1.55
N VAL A 49 7.69 -10.24 -0.49
CA VAL A 49 8.22 -10.29 0.88
C VAL A 49 8.14 -11.73 1.35
N ASP A 50 9.29 -12.28 1.75
CA ASP A 50 9.44 -13.71 2.03
C ASP A 50 8.96 -14.58 0.84
N ASP A 51 7.78 -15.19 0.97
CA ASP A 51 7.06 -15.99 -0.03
C ASP A 51 5.69 -15.41 -0.45
N LEU A 52 5.34 -14.21 0.04
CA LEU A 52 4.11 -13.49 -0.28
C LEU A 52 4.34 -12.48 -1.40
N LEU A 53 3.65 -12.67 -2.52
CA LEU A 53 3.52 -11.70 -3.60
C LEU A 53 2.27 -10.84 -3.39
N VAL A 54 2.46 -9.52 -3.28
CA VAL A 54 1.40 -8.52 -3.10
C VAL A 54 1.24 -7.67 -4.37
N ASP A 55 -0.01 -7.48 -4.78
CA ASP A 55 -0.42 -6.63 -5.92
C ASP A 55 0.27 -6.94 -7.26
N PRO A 56 0.29 -8.20 -7.74
CA PRO A 56 0.77 -8.48 -9.09
C PRO A 56 -0.22 -7.97 -10.14
N ALA A 57 -0.09 -6.68 -10.45
CA ALA A 57 -1.00 -5.96 -11.34
C ALA A 57 -0.91 -6.39 -12.81
N ALA A 58 0.20 -6.99 -13.23
CA ALA A 58 0.44 -7.47 -14.59
C ALA A 58 1.53 -8.55 -14.61
N GLU A 59 1.55 -9.34 -15.70
CA GLU A 59 2.65 -10.24 -16.01
C GLU A 59 3.96 -9.46 -16.22
N ASP A 60 5.08 -9.99 -15.72
CA ASP A 60 6.40 -9.37 -15.83
C ASP A 60 7.50 -10.44 -15.82
N PRO A 61 8.54 -10.34 -16.68
CA PRO A 61 9.59 -11.35 -16.76
C PRO A 61 10.37 -11.60 -15.45
N GLU A 62 10.40 -10.68 -14.49
CA GLU A 62 10.99 -10.90 -13.16
C GLU A 62 10.06 -11.69 -12.25
N LEU A 63 8.80 -11.32 -12.18
CA LEU A 63 7.79 -12.06 -11.43
C LEU A 63 7.64 -13.49 -11.94
N ASP A 64 7.66 -13.68 -13.27
CA ASP A 64 7.73 -14.97 -13.95
C ASP A 64 8.85 -15.87 -13.42
N ARG A 65 10.07 -15.31 -13.34
CA ARG A 65 11.25 -16.02 -12.85
C ARG A 65 11.13 -16.36 -11.36
N LEU A 66 10.50 -15.49 -10.58
CA LEU A 66 10.28 -15.71 -9.15
C LEU A 66 9.25 -16.83 -8.93
N ALA A 67 8.15 -16.82 -9.67
CA ALA A 67 7.15 -17.88 -9.66
C ALA A 67 7.76 -19.23 -10.04
N ASP A 68 8.47 -19.32 -11.17
CA ASP A 68 9.09 -20.56 -11.65
C ASP A 68 10.18 -21.10 -10.73
N SER A 69 10.75 -20.24 -9.87
CA SER A 69 11.78 -20.63 -8.90
C SER A 69 11.22 -21.20 -7.59
N GLY A 70 9.89 -21.22 -7.42
CA GLY A 70 9.24 -21.64 -6.17
C GLY A 70 9.45 -20.66 -5.03
N ARG A 71 9.52 -19.35 -5.34
CA ARG A 71 9.70 -18.28 -4.36
C ARG A 71 8.39 -17.63 -3.91
N ILE A 72 7.26 -18.06 -4.46
CA ILE A 72 5.94 -17.48 -4.25
C ILE A 72 5.02 -18.62 -3.82
N ASP A 73 4.69 -18.67 -2.53
CA ASP A 73 3.76 -19.66 -1.97
C ASP A 73 2.40 -19.01 -1.67
N HIS A 74 2.38 -17.67 -1.59
CA HIS A 74 1.23 -16.87 -1.24
C HIS A 74 1.05 -15.69 -2.18
N VAL A 75 -0.21 -15.37 -2.52
CA VAL A 75 -0.59 -14.16 -3.25
C VAL A 75 -1.67 -13.42 -2.48
N ALA A 76 -1.53 -12.11 -2.35
CA ALA A 76 -2.55 -11.24 -1.78
C ALA A 76 -2.64 -9.92 -2.56
N VAL A 77 -3.73 -9.19 -2.33
CA VAL A 77 -3.91 -7.84 -2.88
C VAL A 77 -4.24 -6.87 -1.75
N THR A 78 -3.77 -5.63 -1.88
CA THR A 78 -4.11 -4.55 -0.95
C THR A 78 -5.58 -4.15 -1.09
N HIS A 79 -6.13 -4.19 -2.31
CA HIS A 79 -7.55 -3.95 -2.58
C HIS A 79 -7.94 -4.35 -4.01
N THR A 80 -9.22 -4.29 -4.33
CA THR A 80 -9.77 -4.81 -5.60
C THR A 80 -9.81 -3.84 -6.79
N HIS A 81 -9.05 -2.74 -6.76
CA HIS A 81 -8.95 -1.88 -7.95
C HIS A 81 -8.16 -2.58 -9.07
N ALA A 82 -8.57 -2.30 -10.31
CA ALA A 82 -8.13 -3.03 -11.50
C ALA A 82 -6.61 -3.00 -11.71
N ASP A 83 -5.95 -1.91 -11.33
CA ASP A 83 -4.52 -1.71 -11.44
C ASP A 83 -3.68 -2.40 -10.34
N HIS A 84 -4.30 -3.19 -9.46
CA HIS A 84 -3.60 -4.03 -8.46
C HIS A 84 -3.78 -5.53 -8.70
N VAL A 85 -4.89 -5.92 -9.32
CA VAL A 85 -5.34 -7.33 -9.36
C VAL A 85 -5.01 -8.09 -10.65
N GLY A 86 -4.50 -7.40 -11.67
CA GLY A 86 -4.58 -7.83 -13.07
C GLY A 86 -3.91 -9.16 -13.42
N ALA A 87 -2.88 -9.60 -12.70
CA ALA A 87 -2.20 -10.89 -12.91
C ALA A 87 -2.26 -11.82 -11.69
N VAL A 88 -3.18 -11.57 -10.75
CA VAL A 88 -3.35 -12.43 -9.56
C VAL A 88 -3.66 -13.87 -9.97
N ALA A 89 -4.55 -14.07 -10.94
CA ALA A 89 -4.91 -15.39 -11.43
C ALA A 89 -3.72 -16.13 -12.05
N ASP A 90 -2.93 -15.42 -12.86
CA ASP A 90 -1.80 -15.98 -13.59
C ASP A 90 -0.70 -16.45 -12.63
N TYR A 91 -0.35 -15.63 -11.62
CA TYR A 91 0.65 -16.02 -10.64
C TYR A 91 0.15 -17.02 -9.61
N ALA A 92 -1.14 -17.02 -9.28
CA ALA A 92 -1.73 -18.06 -8.45
C ALA A 92 -1.60 -19.44 -9.12
N ASP A 93 -1.95 -19.55 -10.41
CA ASP A 93 -1.84 -20.79 -11.18
C ASP A 93 -0.37 -21.19 -11.42
N ARG A 94 0.45 -20.24 -11.87
CA ARG A 94 1.86 -20.51 -12.22
C ARG A 94 2.70 -20.97 -11.03
N ALA A 95 2.45 -20.41 -9.85
CA ALA A 95 3.21 -20.73 -8.64
C ALA A 95 2.53 -21.79 -7.76
N ASP A 96 1.33 -22.27 -8.10
CA ASP A 96 0.47 -23.08 -7.21
C ASP A 96 0.27 -22.40 -5.83
N ALA A 97 0.12 -21.07 -5.85
CA ALA A 97 0.13 -20.25 -4.66
C ALA A 97 -1.24 -20.15 -3.99
N THR A 98 -1.24 -20.03 -2.66
CA THR A 98 -2.45 -19.75 -1.89
C THR A 98 -2.86 -18.29 -2.08
N VAL A 99 -4.04 -18.07 -2.66
CA VAL A 99 -4.65 -16.74 -2.76
C VAL A 99 -5.36 -16.40 -1.45
N TRP A 100 -4.96 -15.28 -0.85
CA TRP A 100 -5.52 -14.75 0.38
C TRP A 100 -6.48 -13.60 0.10
N ALA A 101 -7.55 -13.51 0.88
CA ALA A 101 -8.48 -12.39 0.85
C ALA A 101 -8.96 -11.96 2.25
N PRO A 102 -9.33 -10.69 2.46
CA PRO A 102 -10.04 -10.30 3.67
C PRO A 102 -11.34 -11.10 3.79
N ALA A 103 -11.62 -11.67 4.96
CA ALA A 103 -12.76 -12.58 5.15
C ALA A 103 -14.11 -11.93 4.80
N ALA A 104 -14.27 -10.64 5.10
CA ALA A 104 -15.47 -9.88 4.76
C ALA A 104 -15.63 -9.56 3.26
N PHE A 105 -14.57 -9.74 2.47
CA PHE A 105 -14.50 -9.33 1.07
C PHE A 105 -14.00 -10.44 0.13
N ALA A 106 -14.04 -11.70 0.56
CA ALA A 106 -13.58 -12.84 -0.23
C ALA A 106 -14.26 -12.94 -1.61
N ASP A 107 -15.59 -12.77 -1.67
CA ASP A 107 -16.34 -12.76 -2.94
C ASP A 107 -15.92 -11.59 -3.83
N ARG A 108 -15.65 -10.42 -3.25
CA ARG A 108 -15.21 -9.23 -3.99
C ARG A 108 -13.83 -9.44 -4.61
N VAL A 109 -12.92 -10.05 -3.86
CA VAL A 109 -11.59 -10.43 -4.37
C VAL A 109 -11.75 -11.45 -5.49
N ALA A 110 -12.58 -12.49 -5.31
CA ALA A 110 -12.83 -13.49 -6.34
C ALA A 110 -13.37 -12.87 -7.64
N ASP A 111 -14.33 -11.95 -7.54
CA ASP A 111 -14.90 -11.26 -8.69
C ASP A 111 -13.86 -10.37 -9.41
N ALA A 112 -12.97 -9.73 -8.67
CA ALA A 112 -11.97 -8.81 -9.21
C ALA A 112 -10.77 -9.53 -9.83
N THR A 113 -10.33 -10.64 -9.23
CA THR A 113 -9.15 -11.40 -9.68
C THR A 113 -9.50 -12.53 -10.64
N GLY A 114 -10.76 -12.98 -10.67
CA GLY A 114 -11.19 -14.17 -11.41
C GLY A 114 -10.83 -15.50 -10.74
N VAL A 115 -10.27 -15.47 -9.53
CA VAL A 115 -9.86 -16.68 -8.78
C VAL A 115 -10.44 -16.64 -7.37
N ALA A 116 -11.10 -17.74 -6.98
CA ALA A 116 -11.62 -17.90 -5.63
C ALA A 116 -10.45 -17.97 -4.62
N PRO A 117 -10.45 -17.15 -3.56
CA PRO A 117 -9.44 -17.24 -2.51
C PRO A 117 -9.38 -18.63 -1.88
N ASN A 118 -8.18 -19.14 -1.66
CA ASN A 118 -7.94 -20.41 -0.97
C ASN A 118 -8.06 -20.24 0.56
N ALA A 119 -7.72 -19.05 1.05
CA ALA A 119 -7.70 -18.72 2.47
C ALA A 119 -8.18 -17.29 2.71
N THR A 120 -8.64 -17.03 3.93
CA THR A 120 -9.13 -15.71 4.34
C THR A 120 -8.47 -15.25 5.62
N PHE A 121 -8.35 -13.93 5.80
CA PHE A 121 -7.78 -13.30 6.99
C PHE A 121 -8.63 -12.13 7.50
N THR A 122 -8.37 -11.69 8.73
CA THR A 122 -8.94 -10.50 9.38
C THR A 122 -7.83 -9.58 9.91
N ASP A 123 -8.18 -8.37 10.37
CA ASP A 123 -7.21 -7.43 10.96
C ASP A 123 -6.32 -8.09 12.03
N GLY A 124 -5.01 -8.03 11.84
CA GLY A 124 -4.01 -8.58 12.76
C GLY A 124 -3.62 -10.04 12.53
N ASP A 125 -4.23 -10.73 11.57
CA ASP A 125 -3.82 -12.09 11.20
C ASP A 125 -2.49 -12.08 10.42
N THR A 126 -1.67 -13.09 10.66
CA THR A 126 -0.45 -13.37 9.89
C THR A 126 -0.79 -14.24 8.68
N LEU A 127 -0.29 -13.87 7.51
CA LEU A 127 -0.42 -14.69 6.29
C LEU A 127 0.74 -15.69 6.25
N GLY A 128 0.43 -16.98 6.11
CA GLY A 128 1.44 -18.04 6.21
C GLY A 128 1.85 -18.35 7.66
N GLU A 129 2.95 -19.05 7.86
CA GLU A 129 3.44 -19.41 9.22
C GLU A 129 4.20 -18.25 9.89
N ASP A 130 5.00 -17.50 9.12
CA ASP A 130 5.87 -16.41 9.61
C ASP A 130 5.81 -15.14 8.73
N GLY A 131 4.77 -15.01 7.89
CA GLY A 131 4.69 -13.93 6.91
C GLY A 131 4.20 -12.58 7.46
N PRO A 132 3.86 -11.64 6.57
CA PRO A 132 3.36 -10.33 6.97
C PRO A 132 2.03 -10.38 7.73
N THR A 133 1.84 -9.42 8.64
CA THR A 133 0.57 -9.22 9.36
C THR A 133 -0.37 -8.33 8.56
N ALA A 134 -1.59 -8.78 8.31
CA ALA A 134 -2.61 -7.98 7.64
C ALA A 134 -3.13 -6.85 8.55
N LEU A 135 -3.30 -5.66 7.99
CA LEU A 135 -3.86 -4.48 8.64
C LEU A 135 -5.03 -3.96 7.82
N GLU A 136 -6.25 -4.07 8.34
CA GLU A 136 -7.42 -3.45 7.73
C GLU A 136 -7.27 -1.93 7.77
N THR A 137 -7.22 -1.32 6.60
CA THR A 137 -6.99 0.12 6.42
C THR A 137 -8.00 0.72 5.44
N PRO A 138 -9.32 0.57 5.72
CA PRO A 138 -10.35 1.02 4.81
C PRO A 138 -10.30 2.54 4.61
N GLY A 139 -10.84 2.98 3.48
CA GLY A 139 -11.00 4.39 3.17
C GLY A 139 -10.85 4.68 1.68
N HIS A 140 -9.65 4.41 1.13
CA HIS A 140 -9.41 4.45 -0.31
C HIS A 140 -10.34 3.46 -1.04
N ALA A 141 -10.37 2.23 -0.54
CA ALA A 141 -11.36 1.21 -0.85
C ALA A 141 -11.91 0.63 0.46
N VAL A 142 -13.12 0.06 0.41
CA VAL A 142 -13.77 -0.52 1.61
C VAL A 142 -13.09 -1.81 2.08
N ASP A 143 -12.44 -2.50 1.15
CA ASP A 143 -11.69 -3.74 1.31
C ASP A 143 -10.18 -3.49 1.40
N HIS A 144 -9.75 -2.24 1.57
CA HIS A 144 -8.33 -1.90 1.59
C HIS A 144 -7.63 -2.46 2.83
N VAL A 145 -6.51 -3.15 2.58
CA VAL A 145 -5.60 -3.70 3.59
C VAL A 145 -4.16 -3.30 3.28
N ALA A 146 -3.36 -3.20 4.35
CA ALA A 146 -1.93 -3.05 4.29
C ALA A 146 -1.26 -4.27 4.93
N PHE A 147 0.02 -4.50 4.65
CA PHE A 147 0.77 -5.63 5.21
C PHE A 147 1.98 -5.14 6.00
N ALA A 148 2.00 -5.45 7.29
CA ALA A 148 3.11 -5.15 8.17
C ALA A 148 4.17 -6.24 8.12
N VAL A 149 5.38 -5.83 7.78
CA VAL A 149 6.56 -6.67 7.64
C VAL A 149 7.53 -6.31 8.77
N PRO A 150 7.89 -7.24 9.66
CA PRO A 150 8.88 -6.96 10.69
C PRO A 150 10.22 -6.52 10.06
N ASP A 151 10.79 -5.42 10.55
CA ASP A 151 12.09 -4.93 10.05
C ASP A 151 13.22 -5.71 10.74
N HIS A 152 13.55 -6.88 10.20
CA HIS A 152 14.65 -7.71 10.71
C HIS A 152 16.05 -7.17 10.36
N ARG A 153 16.14 -6.13 9.52
CA ARG A 153 17.41 -5.60 9.01
C ARG A 153 17.97 -4.45 9.83
N ARG A 154 17.17 -3.83 10.69
CA ARG A 154 17.64 -2.78 11.60
C ARG A 154 17.80 -3.38 12.98
N HIS A 155 18.89 -3.07 13.67
CA HIS A 155 19.13 -3.47 15.06
C HIS A 155 18.13 -2.84 16.08
N GLU A 156 17.02 -2.29 15.58
CA GLU A 156 15.97 -1.60 16.31
C GLU A 156 14.65 -2.29 15.99
N ALA A 157 13.78 -2.43 17.00
CA ALA A 157 12.44 -2.94 16.79
C ALA A 157 11.66 -1.97 15.88
N GLY A 158 11.14 -2.47 14.77
CA GLY A 158 10.38 -1.67 13.81
C GLY A 158 9.66 -2.56 12.79
N GLU A 159 8.80 -1.93 11.99
CA GLU A 159 8.10 -2.60 10.90
C GLU A 159 8.07 -1.70 9.67
N ALA A 160 8.21 -2.33 8.51
CA ALA A 160 7.91 -1.77 7.21
C ALA A 160 6.47 -2.11 6.85
N ILE A 161 5.76 -1.21 6.15
CA ILE A 161 4.38 -1.44 5.77
C ILE A 161 4.23 -1.37 4.25
N LEU A 162 3.78 -2.46 3.64
CA LEU A 162 3.22 -2.43 2.28
C LEU A 162 1.85 -1.77 2.36
N CYS A 163 1.78 -0.47 2.06
CA CYS A 163 0.62 0.36 2.37
C CYS A 163 -0.37 0.53 1.22
N GLY A 164 -0.11 -0.07 0.06
CA GLY A 164 -0.97 0.02 -1.11
C GLY A 164 -1.30 1.48 -1.43
N ASP A 165 -2.57 1.75 -1.62
CA ASP A 165 -3.09 3.08 -1.94
C ASP A 165 -3.53 3.88 -0.71
N LEU A 166 -3.07 3.52 0.49
CA LEU A 166 -3.35 4.31 1.69
C LEU A 166 -2.49 5.58 1.76
N ALA A 167 -1.21 5.48 1.41
CA ALA A 167 -0.23 6.57 1.52
C ALA A 167 0.74 6.57 0.34
N VAL A 168 1.20 7.77 -0.05
CA VAL A 168 2.14 7.98 -1.16
C VAL A 168 3.18 9.03 -0.80
N ALA A 169 4.38 8.93 -1.37
CA ALA A 169 5.48 9.86 -1.07
C ALA A 169 5.13 11.30 -1.51
N GLU A 170 4.55 11.44 -2.70
CA GLU A 170 4.20 12.71 -3.32
C GLU A 170 2.73 12.71 -3.77
N GLY A 171 2.11 13.89 -3.82
CA GLY A 171 0.72 14.03 -4.22
C GLY A 171 -0.26 13.54 -3.14
N SER A 172 -1.42 13.04 -3.56
CA SER A 172 -2.47 12.57 -2.66
C SER A 172 -3.14 11.34 -3.25
N VAL A 173 -3.76 10.54 -2.39
CA VAL A 173 -4.58 9.39 -2.74
C VAL A 173 -5.98 9.86 -3.14
N VAL A 174 -6.71 9.12 -3.95
CA VAL A 174 -8.14 9.39 -4.20
C VAL A 174 -8.97 8.73 -3.10
N VAL A 175 -9.88 9.46 -2.47
CA VAL A 175 -10.88 8.88 -1.54
C VAL A 175 -12.26 9.27 -2.05
N GLY A 176 -13.00 8.26 -2.49
CA GLY A 176 -14.32 8.43 -3.10
C GLY A 176 -15.46 8.55 -2.08
N PRO A 177 -16.67 8.93 -2.54
CA PRO A 177 -17.89 8.89 -1.74
C PRO A 177 -18.30 7.45 -1.42
N GLY A 178 -19.04 7.24 -0.33
CA GLY A 178 -19.42 5.88 0.10
C GLY A 178 -19.74 5.71 1.59
N GLY A 179 -20.36 6.69 2.26
CA GLY A 179 -20.97 6.48 3.58
C GLY A 179 -19.98 6.23 4.72
N GLY A 180 -18.80 6.86 4.66
CA GLY A 180 -17.77 6.74 5.69
C GLY A 180 -16.34 6.65 5.18
N GLY A 181 -16.13 6.58 3.85
CA GLY A 181 -14.81 6.40 3.23
C GLY A 181 -13.75 7.40 3.71
N LEU A 182 -14.08 8.69 3.80
CA LEU A 182 -13.12 9.70 4.28
C LEU A 182 -12.85 9.61 5.80
N ILE A 183 -13.87 9.26 6.60
CA ILE A 183 -13.70 9.05 8.05
C ILE A 183 -12.76 7.86 8.26
N ALA A 184 -13.07 6.73 7.62
CA ALA A 184 -12.26 5.51 7.66
C ALA A 184 -10.83 5.76 7.17
N TYR A 185 -10.65 6.52 6.07
CA TYR A 185 -9.33 6.87 5.55
C TYR A 185 -8.48 7.64 6.57
N LEU A 186 -9.07 8.67 7.21
CA LEU A 186 -8.37 9.45 8.24
C LEU A 186 -8.06 8.62 9.49
N GLU A 187 -8.95 7.72 9.88
CA GLU A 187 -8.71 6.78 10.98
C GLU A 187 -7.59 5.79 10.64
N SER A 188 -7.57 5.25 9.41
CA SER A 188 -6.53 4.35 8.92
C SER A 188 -5.16 5.03 8.87
N LEU A 189 -5.07 6.29 8.40
CA LEU A 189 -3.82 7.06 8.44
C LEU A 189 -3.32 7.31 9.87
N ARG A 190 -4.23 7.64 10.80
CA ARG A 190 -3.86 7.85 12.22
C ARG A 190 -3.41 6.56 12.89
N ARG A 191 -4.13 5.44 12.67
CA ARG A 191 -3.73 4.11 13.15
C ARG A 191 -2.35 3.76 12.63
N LEU A 192 -2.10 3.94 11.34
CA LEU A 192 -0.79 3.67 10.72
C LEU A 192 0.31 4.56 11.30
N ARG A 193 0.03 5.85 11.54
CA ARG A 193 0.96 6.79 12.16
C ARG A 193 1.33 6.38 13.59
N ASP A 194 0.34 5.96 14.38
CA ASP A 194 0.53 5.56 15.78
C ASP A 194 1.34 4.26 15.94
N ARG A 195 1.46 3.47 14.86
CA ARG A 195 2.35 2.30 14.81
C ARG A 195 3.83 2.65 14.66
N THR A 196 4.14 3.91 14.32
CA THR A 196 5.50 4.41 14.12
C THR A 196 6.35 3.58 13.12
N PRO A 197 5.82 3.25 11.92
CA PRO A 197 6.56 2.42 10.96
C PRO A 197 7.87 3.06 10.51
N THR A 198 8.86 2.22 10.21
CA THR A 198 10.19 2.65 9.77
C THR A 198 10.25 2.92 8.27
N ALA A 199 9.35 2.31 7.50
CA ALA A 199 9.19 2.55 6.08
C ALA A 199 7.75 2.30 5.60
N LEU A 200 7.35 2.99 4.54
CA LEU A 200 6.13 2.73 3.78
C LEU A 200 6.47 2.37 2.33
N TYR A 201 5.83 1.31 1.83
CA TYR A 201 5.97 0.79 0.48
C TYR A 201 4.62 0.93 -0.24
N PRO A 202 4.43 2.01 -1.00
CA PRO A 202 3.14 2.34 -1.61
C PRO A 202 2.86 1.56 -2.88
N GLY A 203 1.58 1.40 -3.21
CA GLY A 203 1.12 0.84 -4.48
C GLY A 203 1.65 1.63 -5.69
N HIS A 204 1.88 2.93 -5.52
CA HIS A 204 2.45 3.78 -6.57
C HIS A 204 3.58 4.67 -6.07
N GLY A 205 4.59 4.86 -6.92
CA GLY A 205 5.71 5.76 -6.67
C GLY A 205 6.83 5.17 -5.79
N PRO A 206 7.71 6.02 -5.24
CA PRO A 206 8.85 5.57 -4.44
C PRO A 206 8.46 5.15 -3.02
N ALA A 207 9.26 4.28 -2.41
CA ALA A 207 9.17 3.98 -0.98
C ALA A 207 9.49 5.24 -0.13
N ILE A 208 8.93 5.29 1.07
CA ILE A 208 9.17 6.34 2.06
C ILE A 208 9.95 5.70 3.19
N GLU A 209 11.24 6.02 3.32
CA GLU A 209 12.13 5.35 4.27
C GLU A 209 12.58 6.29 5.39
N GLY A 210 12.59 5.76 6.61
CA GLY A 210 12.94 6.49 7.83
C GLY A 210 11.69 7.00 8.56
N SER A 211 11.60 6.70 9.86
CA SER A 211 10.42 7.02 10.68
C SER A 211 10.03 8.51 10.65
N GLU A 212 10.99 9.42 10.55
CA GLU A 212 10.72 10.86 10.40
C GLU A 212 10.05 11.18 9.06
N ALA A 213 10.56 10.62 7.95
CA ALA A 213 9.99 10.82 6.62
C ALA A 213 8.60 10.20 6.50
N VAL A 214 8.41 9.02 7.10
CA VAL A 214 7.12 8.33 7.18
C VAL A 214 6.10 9.16 7.96
N THR A 215 6.48 9.66 9.14
CA THR A 215 5.62 10.52 9.95
C THR A 215 5.24 11.79 9.19
N ALA A 216 6.21 12.45 8.54
CA ALA A 216 5.96 13.65 7.75
C ALA A 216 5.02 13.39 6.56
N ALA A 217 5.13 12.23 5.90
CA ALA A 217 4.25 11.87 4.79
C ALA A 217 2.81 11.62 5.26
N LEU A 218 2.63 10.90 6.37
CA LEU A 218 1.31 10.64 6.96
C LEU A 218 0.65 11.94 7.45
N ASP A 219 1.40 12.80 8.16
CA ASP A 219 0.91 14.11 8.62
C ASP A 219 0.51 14.99 7.43
N ARG A 220 1.33 15.05 6.38
CA ARG A 220 1.00 15.78 5.14
C ARG A 220 -0.32 15.30 4.52
N LEU A 221 -0.57 13.99 4.48
CA LEU A 221 -1.81 13.44 3.91
C LEU A 221 -3.02 13.76 4.80
N ILE A 222 -2.89 13.68 6.12
CA ILE A 222 -3.93 14.06 7.08
C ILE A 222 -4.25 15.54 6.93
N ASP A 223 -3.24 16.40 7.00
CA ASP A 223 -3.39 17.86 6.91
C ASP A 223 -4.03 18.27 5.58
N HIS A 224 -3.62 17.64 4.47
CA HIS A 224 -4.24 17.89 3.16
C HIS A 224 -5.75 17.66 3.15
N ARG A 225 -6.25 16.64 3.88
CA ARG A 225 -7.69 16.39 4.00
C ARG A 225 -8.37 17.41 4.91
N LEU A 226 -7.74 17.80 6.01
CA LEU A 226 -8.30 18.78 6.93
C LEU A 226 -8.39 20.19 6.30
N ASP A 227 -7.39 20.54 5.50
CA ASP A 227 -7.39 21.77 4.70
C ASP A 227 -8.52 21.76 3.66
N ARG A 228 -8.66 20.65 2.92
CA ARG A 228 -9.75 20.52 1.95
C ARG A 228 -11.12 20.53 2.62
N GLU A 229 -11.25 19.89 3.78
CA GLU A 229 -12.50 19.92 4.56
C GLU A 229 -12.87 21.35 4.97
N THR A 230 -11.89 22.14 5.40
CA THR A 230 -12.09 23.55 5.73
C THR A 230 -12.61 24.33 4.53
N ALA A 231 -11.99 24.17 3.36
CA ALA A 231 -12.43 24.81 2.12
C ALA A 231 -13.84 24.37 1.68
N VAL A 232 -14.17 23.08 1.80
CA VAL A 232 -15.50 22.55 1.50
C VAL A 232 -16.56 23.12 2.44
N LEU A 233 -16.27 23.18 3.74
CA LEU A 233 -17.20 23.74 4.72
C LEU A 233 -17.42 25.24 4.46
N GLU A 234 -16.35 26.00 4.21
CA GLU A 234 -16.44 27.42 3.88
C GLU A 234 -17.29 27.66 2.62
N ALA A 235 -17.13 26.84 1.58
CA ALA A 235 -17.96 26.91 0.38
C ALA A 235 -19.45 26.71 0.69
N VAL A 236 -19.79 25.76 1.57
CA VAL A 236 -21.18 25.53 2.01
C VAL A 236 -21.71 26.72 2.82
N GLU A 237 -20.92 27.23 3.77
CA GLU A 237 -21.30 28.35 4.65
C GLU A 237 -21.48 29.68 3.89
N THR A 238 -20.68 29.89 2.84
CA THR A 238 -20.75 31.08 1.97
C THR A 238 -21.83 30.97 0.88
N GLY A 239 -22.49 29.82 0.75
CA GLY A 239 -23.76 29.70 0.04
C GLY A 239 -23.81 28.69 -1.09
N ALA A 240 -22.78 27.86 -1.31
CA ALA A 240 -22.87 26.76 -2.27
C ALA A 240 -24.05 25.83 -1.92
N ARG A 241 -24.82 25.39 -2.93
CA ARG A 241 -26.06 24.59 -2.74
C ARG A 241 -26.05 23.25 -3.44
N ASP A 242 -24.98 22.91 -4.14
CA ASP A 242 -24.77 21.64 -4.81
C ASP A 242 -23.27 21.32 -4.85
N VAL A 243 -22.93 20.09 -5.24
CA VAL A 243 -21.55 19.59 -5.28
C VAL A 243 -20.69 20.39 -6.24
N ASP A 244 -21.23 20.80 -7.40
CA ASP A 244 -20.46 21.50 -8.43
C ASP A 244 -20.04 22.89 -7.95
N ALA A 245 -20.95 23.63 -7.31
CA ALA A 245 -20.64 24.92 -6.69
C ALA A 245 -19.58 24.80 -5.58
N VAL A 246 -19.59 23.69 -4.82
CA VAL A 246 -18.55 23.42 -3.82
C VAL A 246 -17.21 23.10 -4.49
N VAL A 247 -17.20 22.31 -5.58
CA VAL A 247 -15.98 22.03 -6.36
C VAL A 247 -15.38 23.33 -6.88
N ASP A 248 -16.20 24.19 -7.50
CA ASP A 248 -15.76 25.47 -8.05
C ASP A 248 -15.17 26.41 -6.98
N ALA A 249 -15.74 26.40 -5.77
CA ALA A 249 -15.24 27.22 -4.66
C ALA A 249 -14.01 26.62 -3.97
N ALA A 250 -13.95 25.29 -3.81
CA ALA A 250 -12.88 24.61 -3.06
C ALA A 250 -11.61 24.34 -3.88
N TYR A 251 -11.65 24.56 -5.21
CA TYR A 251 -10.52 24.36 -6.10
C TYR A 251 -10.25 25.63 -6.93
N GLU A 252 -9.17 26.34 -6.61
CA GLU A 252 -8.74 27.55 -7.34
C GLU A 252 -7.96 27.26 -8.64
N LYS A 253 -7.85 25.99 -9.06
CA LYS A 253 -6.95 25.54 -10.14
C LYS A 253 -7.73 24.96 -11.32
N ASP A 254 -7.08 24.96 -12.49
CA ASP A 254 -7.56 24.21 -13.66
C ASP A 254 -7.71 22.72 -13.30
N LEU A 255 -8.93 22.21 -13.41
CA LEU A 255 -9.31 20.82 -13.13
C LEU A 255 -9.36 19.96 -14.40
N THR A 256 -8.88 20.47 -15.53
CA THR A 256 -8.84 19.72 -16.79
C THR A 256 -8.13 18.38 -16.59
N GLY A 257 -8.85 17.29 -16.86
CA GLY A 257 -8.34 15.91 -16.71
C GLY A 257 -8.54 15.26 -15.33
N VAL A 258 -8.98 16.00 -14.30
CA VAL A 258 -9.19 15.46 -12.93
C VAL A 258 -10.49 15.92 -12.26
N ALA A 259 -11.40 16.53 -13.02
CA ALA A 259 -12.65 17.08 -12.50
C ALA A 259 -13.58 16.03 -11.86
N ASP A 260 -13.57 14.80 -12.38
CA ASP A 260 -14.32 13.67 -11.80
C ASP A 260 -13.76 13.28 -10.43
N LEU A 261 -12.44 13.19 -10.29
CA LEU A 261 -11.76 12.93 -9.02
C LEU A 261 -11.99 14.04 -7.99
N ALA A 262 -11.95 15.29 -8.44
CA ALA A 262 -12.24 16.45 -7.60
C ALA A 262 -13.68 16.41 -7.06
N ARG A 263 -14.65 16.13 -7.93
CA ARG A 263 -16.07 15.96 -7.54
C ARG A 263 -16.25 14.80 -6.56
N ALA A 264 -15.60 13.67 -6.79
CA ALA A 264 -15.65 12.52 -5.88
C ALA A 264 -15.09 12.88 -4.48
N THR A 265 -13.95 13.58 -4.44
CA THR A 265 -13.33 14.06 -3.20
C THR A 265 -14.27 15.01 -2.44
N VAL A 266 -14.87 15.99 -3.14
CA VAL A 266 -15.84 16.92 -2.52
C VAL A 266 -17.05 16.18 -1.96
N ARG A 267 -17.60 15.21 -2.70
CA ARG A 267 -18.71 14.38 -2.19
C ARG A 267 -18.31 13.66 -0.90
N ALA A 268 -17.12 13.05 -0.85
CA ALA A 268 -16.63 12.38 0.35
C ALA A 268 -16.51 13.33 1.57
N HIS A 269 -16.05 14.58 1.35
CA HIS A 269 -16.02 15.61 2.39
C HIS A 269 -17.42 16.03 2.85
N LEU A 270 -18.34 16.25 1.91
CA LEU A 270 -19.72 16.61 2.24
C LEU A 270 -20.43 15.48 3.03
N GLU A 271 -20.21 14.22 2.66
CA GLU A 271 -20.74 13.06 3.42
C GLU A 271 -20.20 13.03 4.85
N LYS A 272 -18.89 13.23 5.03
CA LYS A 272 -18.27 13.31 6.36
C LYS A 272 -18.87 14.46 7.18
N LEU A 273 -18.90 15.67 6.63
CA LEU A 273 -19.45 16.85 7.32
C LEU A 273 -20.92 16.66 7.71
N LEU A 274 -21.70 16.01 6.84
CA LEU A 274 -23.09 15.67 7.10
C LEU A 274 -23.23 14.64 8.23
N ALA A 275 -22.42 13.57 8.21
CA ALA A 275 -22.39 12.56 9.25
C ALA A 275 -21.99 13.14 10.62
N GLU A 276 -21.11 14.14 10.64
CA GLU A 276 -20.68 14.88 11.83
C GLU A 276 -21.67 15.99 12.26
N GLY A 277 -22.74 16.22 11.51
CA GLY A 277 -23.74 17.26 11.81
C GLY A 277 -23.21 18.70 11.63
N ARG A 278 -22.16 18.87 10.82
CA ARG A 278 -21.52 20.18 10.54
C ARG A 278 -22.15 20.94 9.38
N ILE A 279 -22.96 20.26 8.56
CA ILE A 279 -23.81 20.87 7.53
C ILE A 279 -25.26 20.37 7.68
N GLY A 280 -26.21 21.11 7.12
CA GLY A 280 -27.64 20.82 7.28
C GLY A 280 -28.10 19.55 6.57
N ASP A 281 -29.14 18.90 7.13
CA ASP A 281 -29.72 17.65 6.63
C ASP A 281 -30.22 17.73 5.18
N GLU A 282 -30.49 18.93 4.64
CA GLU A 282 -30.86 19.08 3.24
C GLU A 282 -29.77 18.61 2.26
N TRP A 283 -28.52 18.50 2.72
CA TRP A 283 -27.42 17.95 1.94
C TRP A 283 -27.55 16.45 1.66
N ARG A 284 -28.36 15.70 2.42
CA ARG A 284 -28.69 14.30 2.10
C ARG A 284 -29.28 14.13 0.71
N ALA A 285 -30.01 15.13 0.22
CA ALA A 285 -30.62 15.12 -1.11
C ALA A 285 -29.75 15.81 -2.19
N ARG A 286 -28.66 16.49 -1.78
CA ARG A 286 -27.76 17.24 -2.67
C ARG A 286 -26.47 16.50 -2.99
N ILE A 287 -26.10 15.53 -2.16
CA ILE A 287 -25.04 14.58 -2.45
C ILE A 287 -25.69 13.43 -3.22
N PRO A 288 -25.40 13.28 -4.53
CA PRO A 288 -25.96 12.20 -5.34
C PRO A 288 -25.37 10.84 -4.96
#